data_AF-A0AAJ0B4D0-F1
#
_entry.id   AF-A0AAJ0B4D0-F1
#
_cell.length_a   1.000
_cell.length_b   1.000
_cell.length_c   1.000
_cell.angle_alpha   90.00
_cell.angle_beta   90.00
_cell.angle_gamma   90.00
#
_symmetry.space_group_name_H-M   'P 1'
#
loop_
_entity.id
_entity.type
_entity.pdbx_description
1 polymer ?
#
loop_
_entity_poly.entity_id
_entity_poly.type
_entity_poly.pdbx_seq_one_letter_code
_entity_poly.pdbx_strand_id
1 'polypeptide(L)'
;MSCVCNPWWHALAFLLGVAHAANEGTIQFFSDPSCLTVAGEPITAAWNACEASDASRNYGAKAVLFPACDSGKAVLEISDMKLCSPPSFYPRALTSVVGECLVIPLGTGIASAGFECQVPVDSSSPSQVPPTKPTTPTTTEPSPSPKSTESPPGGFDESDKIALGVGIGIGLPTLLVAIWVCCFGDPFRRIEYEWLLPIHRNNLQPPPYRNGPRPEEDNDEPPPPYAII
;
A
#
# COMPACT_ATOMS: atom_id res chain seq x y z
N MET A 1 -50.58 8.51 9.53
CA MET A 1 -49.63 9.57 9.89
C MET A 1 -48.49 9.49 8.89
N SER A 2 -48.47 10.41 7.93
CA SER A 2 -47.46 10.45 6.87
C SER A 2 -46.33 11.38 7.32
N CYS A 3 -45.14 10.85 7.52
CA CYS A 3 -43.95 11.65 7.81
C CYS A 3 -43.48 12.32 6.51
N VAL A 4 -43.69 13.64 6.42
CA VAL A 4 -43.13 14.46 5.33
C VAL A 4 -41.69 14.80 5.71
N CYS A 5 -40.73 14.02 5.22
CA CYS A 5 -39.31 14.32 5.39
C CYS A 5 -38.94 15.52 4.52
N ASN A 6 -38.50 16.59 5.17
CA ASN A 6 -38.14 17.85 4.55
C ASN A 6 -36.76 17.72 3.86
N PRO A 7 -36.63 17.91 2.54
CA PRO A 7 -35.42 17.57 1.77
C PRO A 7 -34.22 18.52 2.00
N TRP A 8 -34.35 19.56 2.83
CA TRP A 8 -33.32 20.58 2.99
C TRP A 8 -32.17 20.22 3.95
N TRP A 9 -32.25 19.11 4.68
CA TRP A 9 -31.19 18.71 5.62
C TRP A 9 -30.05 17.89 4.98
N HIS A 10 -30.21 17.40 3.75
CA HIS A 10 -29.17 16.62 3.06
C HIS A 10 -28.02 17.47 2.52
N ALA A 11 -28.21 18.79 2.32
CA ALA A 11 -27.18 19.64 1.75
C ALA A 11 -26.05 20.01 2.73
N LEU A 12 -26.32 20.06 4.05
CA LEU A 12 -25.32 20.49 5.04
C LEU A 12 -24.45 19.33 5.56
N ALA A 13 -24.97 18.09 5.57
CA ALA A 13 -24.22 16.91 6.02
C ALA A 13 -23.18 16.43 5.00
N PHE A 14 -23.21 16.92 3.76
CA PHE A 14 -22.30 16.50 2.69
C PHE A 14 -20.95 17.26 2.68
N LEU A 15 -20.79 18.31 3.50
CA LEU A 15 -19.56 19.13 3.56
C LEU A 15 -18.63 18.81 4.73
N LEU A 16 -19.03 17.90 5.62
CA LEU A 16 -18.18 17.35 6.69
C LEU A 16 -17.68 15.95 6.31
N GLY A 17 -17.32 15.77 5.04
CA GLY A 17 -16.44 14.68 4.63
C GLY A 17 -15.11 14.91 5.33
N VAL A 18 -14.94 14.30 6.51
CA VAL A 18 -13.66 14.19 7.18
C VAL A 18 -12.73 13.58 6.13
N ALA A 19 -11.83 14.39 5.58
CA ALA A 19 -10.72 13.91 4.79
C ALA A 19 -9.83 13.13 5.76
N HIS A 20 -10.25 11.90 6.07
CA HIS A 20 -9.43 10.95 6.77
C HIS A 20 -8.24 10.74 5.83
N ALA A 21 -7.09 11.23 6.25
CA ALA A 21 -5.84 10.98 5.57
C ALA A 21 -5.72 9.46 5.47
N ALA A 22 -5.95 8.90 4.29
CA ALA A 22 -5.87 7.48 4.10
C ALA A 22 -4.39 7.10 4.27
N ASN A 23 -4.09 6.30 5.29
CA ASN A 23 -2.74 5.78 5.54
C ASN A 23 -2.36 4.66 4.56
N GLU A 24 -3.13 4.53 3.48
CA GLU A 24 -3.07 3.49 2.47
C GLU A 24 -2.99 4.14 1.09
N GLY A 25 -2.12 3.61 0.25
CA GLY A 25 -2.04 3.92 -1.17
C GLY A 25 -2.41 2.72 -2.01
N THR A 26 -2.46 2.91 -3.33
CA THR A 26 -2.80 1.86 -4.29
C THR A 26 -1.71 1.76 -5.35
N ILE A 27 -1.23 0.53 -5.57
CA ILE A 27 -0.18 0.18 -6.53
C ILE A 27 -0.81 -0.64 -7.64
N GLN A 28 -0.53 -0.30 -8.89
CA GLN A 28 -0.90 -1.10 -10.05
C GLN A 28 0.36 -1.67 -10.69
N PHE A 29 0.40 -3.00 -10.84
CA PHE A 29 1.46 -3.70 -11.57
C PHE A 29 1.11 -3.86 -13.05
N PHE A 30 2.15 -3.97 -13.87
CA PHE A 30 2.07 -4.10 -15.33
C PHE A 30 3.01 -5.19 -15.84
N SER A 31 2.57 -5.92 -16.87
CA SER A 31 3.33 -7.00 -17.49
C SER A 31 4.28 -6.53 -18.60
N ASP A 32 4.38 -5.22 -18.81
CA ASP A 32 5.29 -4.61 -19.77
C ASP A 32 5.96 -3.37 -19.15
N PRO A 33 7.18 -3.02 -19.60
CA PRO A 33 7.91 -1.87 -19.11
C PRO A 33 7.33 -0.52 -19.60
N SER A 34 6.33 -0.51 -20.49
CA SER A 34 5.66 0.72 -20.90
C SER A 34 4.46 1.05 -19.98
N CYS A 35 4.14 0.15 -19.05
CA CYS A 35 2.96 0.19 -18.19
C CYS A 35 1.65 0.43 -18.97
N LEU A 36 1.46 -0.32 -20.07
CA LEU A 36 0.24 -0.28 -20.89
C LEU A 36 -0.69 -1.48 -20.61
N THR A 37 -0.12 -2.62 -20.25
CA THR A 37 -0.82 -3.89 -20.02
C THR A 37 -0.84 -4.18 -18.53
N VAL A 38 -2.03 -4.04 -17.95
CA VAL A 38 -2.27 -4.26 -16.51
C VAL A 38 -2.04 -5.72 -16.14
N ALA A 39 -1.24 -5.96 -15.10
CA ALA A 39 -0.99 -7.28 -14.54
C ALA A 39 -1.74 -7.44 -13.21
N GLY A 40 -2.97 -7.93 -13.30
CA GLY A 40 -3.82 -8.19 -12.13
C GLY A 40 -4.53 -6.95 -11.58
N GLU A 41 -5.25 -7.16 -10.46
CA GLU A 41 -5.98 -6.12 -9.75
C GLU A 41 -5.01 -5.14 -9.04
N PRO A 42 -5.41 -3.85 -8.86
CA PRO A 42 -4.65 -2.93 -8.02
C PRO A 42 -4.53 -3.45 -6.58
N ILE A 43 -3.37 -3.25 -5.97
CA ILE A 43 -3.10 -3.67 -4.59
C ILE A 43 -3.08 -2.45 -3.69
N THR A 44 -3.81 -2.51 -2.58
CA THR A 44 -3.78 -1.48 -1.53
C THR A 44 -2.68 -1.81 -0.54
N ALA A 45 -1.81 -0.85 -0.25
CA ALA A 45 -0.68 -1.00 0.66
C ALA A 45 -0.64 0.17 1.65
N ALA A 46 -0.49 -0.14 2.94
CA ALA A 46 -0.25 0.88 3.96
C ALA A 46 1.16 1.50 3.80
N TRP A 47 1.37 2.69 4.36
CA TRP A 47 2.73 3.24 4.47
C TRP A 47 3.66 2.27 5.22
N ASN A 48 4.91 2.10 4.75
CA ASN A 48 5.88 1.09 5.21
C ASN A 48 5.43 -0.37 5.07
N ALA A 49 4.28 -0.66 4.46
CA ALA A 49 3.95 -2.01 4.05
C ALA A 49 4.66 -2.32 2.73
N CYS A 50 5.10 -3.56 2.62
CA CYS A 50 5.70 -4.07 1.41
C CYS A 50 4.82 -5.16 0.82
N GLU A 51 4.43 -4.96 -0.43
CA GLU A 51 3.63 -5.94 -1.15
C GLU A 51 4.53 -6.78 -2.04
N ALA A 52 4.45 -8.10 -1.84
CA ALA A 52 5.10 -9.04 -2.71
C ALA A 52 4.37 -9.07 -4.06
N SER A 53 5.15 -8.97 -5.13
CA SER A 53 4.67 -9.10 -6.49
C SER A 53 5.12 -10.44 -7.04
N ASP A 54 4.34 -11.02 -7.95
CA ASP A 54 4.77 -12.15 -8.74
C ASP A 54 5.84 -11.69 -9.75
N ALA A 55 7.10 -11.66 -9.27
CA ALA A 55 8.28 -11.15 -9.97
C ALA A 55 8.44 -11.67 -11.40
N SER A 56 7.92 -12.86 -11.68
CA SER A 56 8.00 -13.52 -12.98
C SER A 56 7.11 -12.90 -14.06
N ARG A 57 6.19 -11.98 -13.71
CA ARG A 57 5.21 -11.42 -14.65
C ARG A 57 5.11 -9.90 -14.65
N ASN A 58 5.74 -9.22 -13.70
CA ASN A 58 5.56 -7.78 -13.51
C ASN A 58 6.86 -7.05 -13.86
N TYR A 59 6.82 -6.17 -14.86
CA TYR A 59 7.97 -5.42 -15.35
C TYR A 59 7.85 -3.91 -15.09
N GLY A 60 6.64 -3.43 -14.79
CA GLY A 60 6.36 -2.05 -14.44
C GLY A 60 5.41 -1.94 -13.25
N ALA A 61 5.50 -0.84 -12.51
CA ALA A 61 4.55 -0.48 -11.47
C ALA A 61 4.22 1.02 -11.51
N LYS A 62 2.99 1.37 -11.13
CA LYS A 62 2.54 2.76 -10.98
C LYS A 62 1.83 2.94 -9.65
N ALA A 63 2.04 4.10 -9.03
CA ALA A 63 1.19 4.55 -7.93
C ALA A 63 -0.10 5.11 -8.52
N VAL A 64 -1.24 4.51 -8.18
CA VAL A 64 -2.58 5.05 -8.50
C VAL A 64 -2.99 6.08 -7.45
N LEU A 65 -2.65 5.80 -6.19
CA LEU A 65 -2.86 6.68 -5.05
C LEU A 65 -1.68 6.56 -4.10
N PHE A 66 -1.20 7.67 -3.57
CA PHE A 66 -0.19 7.67 -2.50
C PHE A 66 -0.87 7.72 -1.13
N PRO A 67 -0.32 7.00 -0.12
CA PRO A 67 -0.77 7.16 1.25
C PRO A 67 -0.42 8.57 1.75
N ALA A 68 -1.15 9.03 2.75
CA ALA A 68 -0.75 10.20 3.52
C ALA A 68 0.44 9.87 4.42
N CYS A 69 1.38 10.80 4.53
CA CYS A 69 2.50 10.74 5.47
C CYS A 69 2.29 11.77 6.57
N ASP A 70 2.55 11.40 7.83
CA ASP A 70 2.57 12.36 8.96
C ASP A 70 3.66 13.41 8.77
N SER A 71 4.76 13.03 8.13
CA SER A 71 5.86 13.92 7.75
C SER A 71 6.51 13.45 6.45
N GLY A 72 6.95 14.41 5.62
CA GLY A 72 7.63 14.13 4.36
C GLY A 72 6.70 13.92 3.17
N LYS A 73 7.23 13.27 2.11
CA LYS A 73 6.52 12.95 0.87
C LYS A 73 6.49 11.45 0.68
N ALA A 74 5.31 10.90 0.40
CA ALA A 74 5.18 9.50 0.01
C ALA A 74 5.88 9.27 -1.33
N VAL A 75 6.70 8.22 -1.39
CA VAL A 75 7.34 7.74 -2.60
C VAL A 75 7.00 6.27 -2.78
N LEU A 76 6.86 5.84 -4.04
CA LEU A 76 6.73 4.45 -4.41
C LEU A 76 8.12 3.94 -4.71
N GLU A 77 8.54 2.89 -4.02
CA GLU A 77 9.77 2.15 -4.27
C GLU A 77 9.44 0.78 -4.86
N ILE A 78 10.23 0.38 -5.87
CA ILE A 78 10.16 -0.97 -6.45
C ILE A 78 11.49 -1.70 -6.25
N SER A 79 11.42 -3.01 -6.03
CA SER A 79 12.59 -3.87 -5.84
C SER A 79 12.46 -5.18 -6.62
N ASP A 80 13.58 -5.66 -7.15
CA ASP A 80 13.72 -7.01 -7.72
C ASP A 80 13.89 -8.09 -6.64
N MET A 81 14.01 -7.68 -5.38
CA MET A 81 14.02 -8.55 -4.22
C MET A 81 12.63 -8.60 -3.56
N LYS A 82 12.36 -9.69 -2.83
CA LYS A 82 11.13 -9.82 -2.04
C LYS A 82 11.20 -8.94 -0.78
N LEU A 83 10.03 -8.63 -0.21
CA LEU A 83 9.89 -7.91 1.06
C LEU A 83 10.58 -6.53 1.08
N CYS A 84 10.67 -5.85 -0.08
CA CYS A 84 11.23 -4.50 -0.20
C CYS A 84 12.64 -4.42 0.40
N SER A 85 13.37 -5.53 0.31
CA SER A 85 14.81 -5.51 0.56
C SER A 85 15.47 -4.53 -0.42
N PRO A 86 16.59 -3.91 -0.03
CA PRO A 86 17.31 -2.98 -0.90
C PRO A 86 17.49 -3.59 -2.29
N PRO A 87 17.15 -2.85 -3.37
CA PRO A 87 17.23 -3.39 -4.72
C PRO A 87 18.67 -3.78 -5.06
N SER A 88 18.84 -4.77 -5.92
CA SER A 88 20.17 -5.20 -6.36
C SER A 88 20.87 -4.19 -7.29
N PHE A 89 20.13 -3.16 -7.73
CA PHE A 89 20.54 -2.15 -8.69
C PHE A 89 20.61 -0.74 -8.09
N TYR A 90 21.45 0.11 -8.69
CA TYR A 90 21.58 1.52 -8.32
C TYR A 90 21.59 2.39 -9.60
N PRO A 91 20.91 3.56 -9.62
CA PRO A 91 20.12 4.16 -8.54
C PRO A 91 18.80 3.42 -8.28
N ARG A 92 18.21 3.64 -7.09
CA ARG A 92 16.91 3.08 -6.74
C ARG A 92 15.81 3.70 -7.62
N ALA A 93 14.86 2.88 -8.06
CA ALA A 93 13.71 3.35 -8.82
C ALA A 93 12.64 3.85 -7.85
N LEU A 94 12.48 5.18 -7.79
CA LEU A 94 11.58 5.88 -6.87
C LEU A 94 10.76 6.91 -7.64
N THR A 95 9.46 7.00 -7.38
CA THR A 95 8.63 8.12 -7.86
C THR A 95 7.77 8.66 -6.73
N SER A 96 7.44 9.95 -6.84
CA SER A 96 6.53 10.65 -5.95
C SER A 96 5.40 11.34 -6.75
N VAL A 97 5.17 10.86 -7.97
CA VAL A 97 4.18 11.38 -8.93
C VAL A 97 3.19 10.28 -9.28
N VAL A 98 1.89 10.59 -9.16
CA VAL A 98 0.83 9.62 -9.44
C VAL A 98 0.81 9.30 -10.93
N GLY A 99 0.69 8.02 -11.27
CA GLY A 99 0.64 7.53 -12.64
C GLY A 99 1.99 7.39 -13.36
N GLU A 100 3.10 7.78 -12.74
CA GLU A 100 4.43 7.59 -13.31
C GLU A 100 4.82 6.10 -13.29
N CYS A 101 5.26 5.59 -14.45
CA CYS A 101 5.69 4.20 -14.62
C CYS A 101 7.11 4.02 -14.10
N LEU A 102 7.28 3.21 -13.06
CA LEU A 102 8.58 2.74 -12.61
C LEU A 102 8.91 1.39 -13.24
N VAL A 103 10.15 1.26 -13.73
CA VAL A 103 10.67 0.03 -14.34
C VAL A 103 12.08 -0.27 -13.85
N ILE A 104 12.41 -1.56 -13.80
CA ILE A 104 13.76 -2.02 -13.48
C ILE A 104 14.53 -2.19 -14.80
N PRO A 105 15.64 -1.44 -15.01
CA PRO A 105 16.33 -1.40 -16.30
C PRO A 105 16.95 -2.73 -16.71
N LEU A 106 17.19 -3.64 -15.77
CA LEU A 106 17.82 -4.93 -16.01
C LEU A 106 16.83 -6.04 -16.39
N GLY A 107 15.53 -5.75 -16.46
CA GLY A 107 14.51 -6.71 -16.93
C GLY A 107 14.27 -7.92 -16.00
N THR A 108 14.78 -7.89 -14.76
CA THR A 108 14.65 -8.97 -13.77
C THR A 108 13.25 -9.11 -13.18
N GLY A 109 12.33 -8.19 -13.52
CA GLY A 109 10.97 -8.15 -12.99
C GLY A 109 10.91 -7.55 -11.58
N ILE A 110 9.74 -7.05 -11.20
CA ILE A 110 9.47 -6.41 -9.92
C ILE A 110 8.98 -7.48 -8.94
N ALA A 111 9.80 -7.81 -7.94
CA ALA A 111 9.45 -8.79 -6.92
C ALA A 111 8.72 -8.20 -5.72
N SER A 112 8.88 -6.90 -5.47
CA SER A 112 8.08 -6.19 -4.48
C SER A 112 7.98 -4.70 -4.78
N ALA A 113 6.94 -4.08 -4.24
CA ALA A 113 6.76 -2.64 -4.24
C ALA A 113 6.15 -2.19 -2.91
N GLY A 114 6.45 -0.96 -2.51
CA GLY A 114 5.94 -0.40 -1.27
C GLY A 114 6.00 1.12 -1.27
N PHE A 115 5.27 1.72 -0.33
CA PHE A 115 5.32 3.15 -0.09
C PHE A 115 6.27 3.45 1.07
N GLU A 116 7.18 4.38 0.85
CA GLU A 116 8.06 4.94 1.87
C GLU A 116 7.75 6.44 2.04
N CYS A 117 7.74 6.95 3.27
CA CYS A 117 7.63 8.37 3.52
C CYS A 117 9.02 8.98 3.64
N GLN A 118 9.47 9.69 2.60
CA GLN A 118 10.75 10.38 2.64
C GLN A 118 10.59 11.72 3.33
N VAL A 119 11.19 11.84 4.51
CA VAL A 119 11.39 13.15 5.14
C VAL A 119 12.47 13.86 4.34
N PRO A 120 12.23 15.08 3.83
CA PRO A 120 13.25 15.84 3.15
C PRO A 120 14.43 16.00 4.11
N VAL A 121 15.54 15.34 3.80
CA VAL A 121 16.77 15.56 4.53
C VAL A 121 17.22 16.95 4.12
N ASP A 122 16.98 17.94 4.99
CA ASP A 122 17.56 19.26 4.81
C ASP A 122 19.05 19.05 4.54
N SER A 123 19.46 19.34 3.31
CA SER A 123 20.81 19.09 2.79
C SER A 123 21.89 19.91 3.52
N SER A 124 21.53 20.56 4.62
CA SER A 124 22.37 21.37 5.49
C SER A 124 22.89 20.61 6.72
N SER A 125 22.63 19.30 6.89
CA SER A 125 23.30 18.55 7.98
C SER A 125 24.78 18.32 7.59
N PRO A 126 25.75 18.99 8.24
CA PRO A 126 27.15 18.76 7.95
C PRO A 126 27.46 17.30 8.29
N SER A 127 27.98 16.57 7.31
CA SER A 127 28.52 15.23 7.44
C SER A 127 29.38 15.13 8.70
N GLN A 128 28.80 14.65 9.81
CA GLN A 128 29.55 14.33 11.01
C GLN A 128 30.39 13.11 10.68
N VAL A 129 31.64 13.37 10.32
CA VAL A 129 32.72 12.39 10.38
C VAL A 129 32.64 11.71 11.76
N PRO A 130 32.56 10.37 11.82
CA PRO A 130 32.38 9.68 13.09
C PRO A 130 33.55 10.00 14.04
N PRO A 131 33.28 10.50 15.27
CA PRO A 131 34.34 10.72 16.24
C PRO A 131 34.91 9.37 16.68
N THR A 132 36.22 9.22 16.53
CA THR A 132 37.00 8.12 17.10
C THR A 132 36.77 8.07 18.61
N LYS A 133 36.25 6.94 19.08
CA LYS A 133 35.86 6.66 20.47
C LYS A 133 37.10 6.48 21.37
N PRO A 134 37.18 7.13 22.54
CA PRO A 134 37.90 6.58 23.68
C PRO A 134 36.92 5.84 24.60
N THR A 135 37.25 4.59 24.89
CA THR A 135 36.56 3.71 25.85
C THR A 135 36.70 4.25 27.27
N THR A 136 35.60 4.33 28.02
CA THR A 136 35.65 4.36 29.50
C THR A 136 34.40 3.68 30.07
N PRO A 137 34.53 2.71 31.00
CA PRO A 137 33.41 2.12 31.72
C PRO A 137 33.30 2.70 33.14
N THR A 138 32.12 3.12 33.60
CA THR A 138 31.83 3.24 35.05
C THR A 138 30.33 3.16 35.37
N THR A 139 29.95 2.00 35.91
CA THR A 139 29.18 1.65 37.11
C THR A 139 28.20 2.62 37.82
N THR A 140 27.07 2.02 38.23
CA THR A 140 26.32 2.08 39.52
C THR A 140 24.96 2.82 39.60
N GLU A 141 23.93 2.00 39.83
CA GLU A 141 22.56 2.22 40.36
C GLU A 141 22.59 2.65 41.87
N PRO A 142 21.63 3.44 42.43
CA PRO A 142 20.47 2.87 43.15
C PRO A 142 19.14 3.69 43.27
N SER A 143 18.03 2.93 43.20
CA SER A 143 16.92 2.85 44.17
C SER A 143 15.81 3.96 44.27
N PRO A 144 14.54 3.59 44.56
CA PRO A 144 13.34 4.40 44.30
C PRO A 144 12.81 5.14 45.54
N SER A 145 11.90 6.11 45.31
CA SER A 145 11.15 6.79 46.37
C SER A 145 9.64 6.73 46.09
N PRO A 146 8.80 6.24 47.01
CA PRO A 146 7.35 6.24 46.85
C PRO A 146 6.74 7.51 47.48
N LYS A 147 5.89 8.21 46.71
CA LYS A 147 5.16 9.39 47.20
C LYS A 147 3.71 9.01 47.55
N SER A 148 3.31 9.39 48.75
CA SER A 148 2.04 9.08 49.41
C SER A 148 0.91 10.05 49.01
N THR A 149 -0.26 9.46 48.79
CA THR A 149 -1.64 9.84 49.20
C THR A 149 -2.10 11.31 49.13
N GLU A 150 -3.18 11.54 48.37
CA GLU A 150 -4.25 12.48 48.77
C GLU A 150 -5.59 12.06 48.11
N SER A 151 -6.59 11.72 48.93
CA SER A 151 -7.95 11.36 48.49
C SER A 151 -8.83 12.61 48.38
N PRO A 152 -9.45 12.89 47.21
CA PRO A 152 -10.51 13.88 47.09
C PRO A 152 -11.91 13.30 47.34
N PRO A 153 -12.91 14.16 47.62
CA PRO A 153 -14.22 13.78 48.14
C PRO A 153 -15.13 13.15 47.09
N GLY A 154 -16.07 12.34 47.58
CA GLY A 154 -16.98 11.47 46.83
C GLY A 154 -17.58 12.10 45.56
N GLY A 155 -17.33 11.43 44.45
CA GLY A 155 -17.98 11.63 43.17
C GLY A 155 -18.20 10.26 42.53
N PHE A 156 -19.39 10.07 41.97
CA PHE A 156 -19.92 8.87 41.28
C PHE A 156 -18.91 7.74 41.03
N ASP A 157 -19.21 6.56 41.59
CA ASP A 157 -18.44 5.32 41.44
C ASP A 157 -17.94 5.14 39.99
N GLU A 158 -16.66 4.82 39.83
CA GLU A 158 -15.98 4.77 38.53
C GLU A 158 -16.69 3.88 37.49
N SER A 159 -17.44 2.89 37.96
CA SER A 159 -18.27 2.00 37.13
C SER A 159 -19.39 2.74 36.36
N ASP A 160 -19.98 3.79 36.91
CA ASP A 160 -21.08 4.53 36.27
C ASP A 160 -20.59 5.44 35.13
N LYS A 161 -19.34 5.93 35.22
CA LYS A 161 -18.72 6.74 34.15
C LYS A 161 -18.38 5.89 32.92
N ILE A 162 -17.97 4.64 33.11
CA ILE A 162 -17.64 3.72 32.02
C ILE A 162 -18.92 3.29 31.28
N ALA A 163 -20.00 3.01 32.02
CA ALA A 163 -21.29 2.66 31.44
C ALA A 163 -21.87 3.80 30.56
N LEU A 164 -21.74 5.06 30.98
CA LEU A 164 -22.20 6.22 30.20
C LEU A 164 -21.33 6.49 28.96
N GLY A 165 -20.02 6.25 29.05
CA GLY A 165 -19.09 6.43 27.92
C GLY A 165 -19.32 5.42 26.79
N VAL A 166 -19.59 4.16 27.11
CA VAL A 166 -19.80 3.10 26.12
C VAL A 166 -21.15 3.22 25.42
N GLY A 167 -22.21 3.59 26.17
CA GLY A 167 -23.57 3.73 25.63
C GLY A 167 -23.68 4.82 24.56
N ILE A 168 -23.02 5.96 24.75
CA ILE A 168 -23.05 7.08 23.80
C ILE A 168 -22.00 6.92 22.70
N GLY A 169 -20.79 6.44 23.04
CA GLY A 169 -19.66 6.39 22.11
C GLY A 169 -19.83 5.37 20.97
N ILE A 170 -20.46 4.23 21.25
CA ILE A 170 -20.59 3.13 20.26
C ILE A 170 -22.05 2.94 19.84
N GLY A 171 -22.99 3.14 20.76
CA GLY A 171 -24.42 2.88 20.50
C GLY A 171 -25.03 3.82 19.47
N LEU A 172 -24.72 5.13 19.52
CA LEU A 172 -25.29 6.11 18.62
C LEU A 172 -24.83 5.95 17.14
N PRO A 173 -23.52 5.79 16.85
CA PRO A 173 -23.08 5.60 15.46
C PRO A 173 -23.54 4.26 14.88
N THR A 174 -23.54 3.18 15.67
CA THR A 174 -24.02 1.86 15.19
C THR A 174 -25.53 1.88 14.91
N LEU A 175 -26.33 2.55 15.76
CA LEU A 175 -27.77 2.73 15.53
C LEU A 175 -28.04 3.56 14.26
N LEU A 176 -27.26 4.62 14.02
CA LEU A 176 -27.38 5.45 12.82
C LEU A 176 -27.04 4.66 11.54
N VAL A 177 -25.98 3.84 11.55
CA VAL A 177 -25.63 2.95 10.42
C VAL A 177 -26.72 1.91 10.19
N ALA A 178 -27.27 1.30 11.25
CA ALA A 178 -28.34 0.32 11.14
C ALA A 178 -29.63 0.92 10.56
N ILE A 179 -30.01 2.13 11.00
CA ILE A 179 -31.14 2.88 10.44
C ILE A 179 -30.86 3.23 8.98
N TRP A 180 -29.64 3.65 8.64
CA TRP A 180 -29.29 4.01 7.27
C TRP A 180 -29.37 2.80 6.33
N VAL A 181 -28.82 1.66 6.73
CA VAL A 181 -28.91 0.40 5.97
C VAL A 181 -30.36 -0.09 5.85
N CYS A 182 -31.17 -0.01 6.92
CA CYS A 182 -32.58 -0.43 6.86
C CYS A 182 -33.47 0.51 6.04
N CYS A 183 -33.26 1.83 6.11
CA CYS A 183 -34.13 2.80 5.44
C CYS A 183 -33.68 3.14 4.02
N PHE A 184 -32.38 3.02 3.71
CA PHE A 184 -31.81 3.43 2.43
C PHE A 184 -31.05 2.32 1.69
N GLY A 185 -30.77 1.17 2.32
CA GLY A 185 -29.98 0.08 1.75
C GLY A 185 -30.69 -0.82 0.73
N ASP A 186 -31.96 -0.56 0.40
CA ASP A 186 -32.75 -1.39 -0.51
C ASP A 186 -32.70 -1.00 -2.01
N PRO A 187 -31.50 -0.76 -2.58
CA PRO A 187 -31.28 -1.16 -3.97
C PRO A 187 -30.15 -2.18 -4.17
N PHE A 188 -29.30 -2.46 -3.17
CA PHE A 188 -28.13 -3.34 -3.36
C PHE A 188 -28.40 -4.83 -3.18
N ARG A 189 -29.54 -5.25 -2.61
CA ARG A 189 -29.92 -6.68 -2.51
C ARG A 189 -30.33 -7.33 -3.83
N ARG A 190 -30.22 -6.63 -4.97
CA ARG A 190 -30.53 -7.19 -6.30
C ARG A 190 -29.33 -7.71 -7.10
N ILE A 191 -28.10 -7.60 -6.59
CA ILE A 191 -26.89 -7.94 -7.39
C ILE A 191 -26.33 -9.34 -7.09
N GLU A 192 -26.77 -10.01 -6.03
CA GLU A 192 -26.07 -11.21 -5.52
C GLU A 192 -26.89 -12.51 -5.61
N TYR A 193 -27.41 -12.87 -6.80
CA TYR A 193 -27.87 -14.25 -7.06
C TYR A 193 -27.49 -14.82 -8.44
N GLU A 194 -26.76 -14.09 -9.31
CA GLU A 194 -26.44 -14.59 -10.66
C GLU A 194 -25.05 -15.23 -10.83
N TRP A 195 -24.16 -15.19 -9.84
CA TRP A 195 -22.81 -15.78 -9.96
C TRP A 195 -22.67 -17.22 -9.46
N LEU A 196 -23.77 -17.89 -9.07
CA LEU A 196 -23.79 -19.33 -8.76
C LEU A 196 -24.13 -20.19 -9.99
N LEU A 197 -23.66 -19.81 -11.18
CA LEU A 197 -23.59 -20.76 -12.29
C LEU A 197 -22.33 -21.63 -12.12
N PRO A 198 -22.46 -22.97 -12.15
CA PRO A 198 -21.34 -23.88 -12.01
C PRO A 198 -20.37 -23.66 -13.17
N ILE A 199 -19.10 -23.37 -12.83
CA ILE A 199 -18.00 -23.35 -13.78
C ILE A 199 -17.95 -24.70 -14.48
N HIS A 200 -18.46 -24.69 -15.71
CA HIS A 200 -18.31 -25.77 -16.66
C HIS A 200 -16.81 -25.97 -16.87
N ARG A 201 -16.28 -27.08 -16.35
CA ARG A 201 -14.94 -27.60 -16.67
C ARG A 201 -14.85 -27.78 -18.18
N ASN A 202 -14.35 -26.77 -18.88
CA ASN A 202 -13.84 -26.95 -20.22
C ASN A 202 -12.34 -27.23 -20.12
N ASN A 203 -12.03 -28.52 -20.25
CA ASN A 203 -10.82 -29.09 -20.83
C ASN A 203 -9.77 -28.06 -21.27
N LEU A 204 -8.83 -27.73 -20.39
CA LEU A 204 -7.48 -27.34 -20.82
C LEU A 204 -6.73 -28.62 -21.18
N GLN A 205 -7.02 -29.14 -22.36
CA GLN A 205 -6.12 -30.04 -23.04
C GLN A 205 -4.99 -29.16 -23.60
N PRO A 206 -3.73 -29.34 -23.17
CA PRO A 206 -2.63 -28.58 -23.73
C PRO A 206 -2.55 -28.86 -25.24
N PRO A 207 -2.28 -27.85 -26.07
CA PRO A 207 -2.09 -28.07 -27.51
C PRO A 207 -0.95 -29.08 -27.70
N PRO A 208 -1.08 -30.04 -28.63
CA PRO A 208 0.03 -30.93 -28.94
C PRO A 208 1.21 -30.08 -29.41
N TYR A 209 2.37 -30.30 -28.79
CA TYR A 209 3.64 -29.74 -29.23
C TYR A 209 3.82 -30.08 -30.71
N ARG A 210 3.67 -29.07 -31.57
CA ARG A 210 4.03 -29.17 -32.97
C ARG A 210 5.55 -29.15 -33.01
N ASN A 211 6.16 -30.32 -33.20
CA ASN A 211 7.55 -30.46 -33.60
C ASN A 211 7.71 -29.77 -34.96
N GLY A 212 7.94 -28.46 -34.94
CA GLY A 212 8.38 -27.71 -36.11
C GLY A 212 9.79 -28.16 -36.48
N PRO A 213 10.12 -28.21 -37.78
CA PRO A 213 11.48 -28.50 -38.21
C PRO A 213 12.44 -27.52 -37.54
N ARG A 214 13.48 -28.08 -36.92
CA ARG A 214 14.64 -27.37 -36.37
C ARG A 214 15.14 -26.41 -37.46
N PRO A 215 15.24 -25.09 -37.22
CA PRO A 215 15.90 -24.21 -38.18
C PRO A 215 17.32 -24.75 -38.39
N GLU A 216 17.64 -25.06 -39.64
CA GLU A 216 18.98 -25.40 -40.06
C GLU A 216 19.92 -24.27 -39.63
N GLU A 217 20.97 -24.68 -38.93
CA GLU A 217 22.09 -23.87 -38.50
C GLU A 217 22.82 -23.43 -39.77
N ASP A 218 22.45 -22.25 -40.27
CA ASP A 218 23.11 -21.60 -41.39
C ASP A 218 24.54 -21.29 -40.95
N ASN A 219 25.51 -21.92 -41.62
CA ASN A 219 26.92 -21.76 -41.31
C ASN A 219 27.34 -20.35 -41.77
N ASP A 220 27.39 -19.42 -40.84
CA ASP A 220 27.96 -18.09 -41.06
C ASP A 220 29.45 -18.22 -41.42
N GLU A 221 29.71 -18.11 -42.72
CA GLU A 221 31.02 -17.89 -43.31
C GLU A 221 31.62 -16.58 -42.75
N PRO A 222 32.85 -16.58 -42.21
CA PRO A 222 33.43 -15.39 -41.62
C PRO A 222 33.71 -14.33 -42.71
N PRO A 223 33.38 -13.04 -42.47
CA PRO A 223 33.62 -11.98 -43.45
C PRO A 223 35.13 -11.79 -43.69
N PRO A 224 35.55 -11.49 -44.94
CA PRO A 224 36.94 -11.28 -45.28
C PRO A 224 37.51 -10.01 -44.61
N PRO A 225 38.80 -10.00 -44.26
CA PRO A 225 39.44 -8.85 -43.63
C PRO A 225 39.54 -7.68 -44.63
N TYR A 226 38.95 -6.55 -44.27
CA TYR A 226 39.05 -5.30 -45.01
C TYR A 226 40.50 -4.80 -44.97
N ALA A 227 41.10 -4.59 -46.15
CA ALA A 227 42.39 -3.93 -46.30
C ALA A 227 42.21 -2.43 -46.07
N ILE A 228 42.97 -1.88 -45.12
CA ILE A 228 43.13 -0.44 -44.94
C ILE A 228 44.21 0.01 -45.91
N ILE A 229 43.88 0.93 -46.83
CA ILE A 229 44.83 1.69 -47.67
C ILE A 229 44.70 3.16 -47.29
#